data_AF-A0A6A5GTV7-F1
#
_entry.id   AF-A0A6A5GTV7-F1
#
_cell.length_a   1.000
_cell.length_b   1.000
_cell.length_c   1.000
_cell.angle_alpha   90.00
_cell.angle_beta   90.00
_cell.angle_gamma   90.00
#
_symmetry.space_group_name_H-M   'P 1'
#
loop_
_entity.id
_entity.type
_entity.pdbx_description
1 polymer ?
#
loop_
_entity_poly.entity_id
_entity_poly.type
_entity_poly.pdbx_seq_one_letter_code
_entity_poly.pdbx_strand_id
1 'polypeptide(L)'
;MNVSIDYRTRSSMNNIRRIHQFVYFTCPFNHIAFIVEKIMIIWDFDGGFNAKTTTFQVIQFIRLVTTFIGFMCLPAYAIERSFATYFHHDYEKENRSYIGYTMSFLIYLTSLIFVLICIHFSATFYPFLGLFLSNIISYIVNIINYKLNRYYYNCSLRKIYTYSLTERYQISENIQFAKFFHIFALTVALFATFCSFLLLMASLPFSSTEKNIFIVSFDLLYTIFILYCPYIHYKYNATWQHEFKKCVKLYNSEVKCSSITIGKPSLQLKTTFGERMNLGKNVQMDIYFSQLTNSWNTMRPNEP
;
A
#
# COMPACT_ATOMS: atom_id res chain seq x y z
N MET A 1 5.19 -2.31 12.21
CA MET A 1 4.02 -3.22 12.19
C MET A 1 3.46 -3.40 10.79
N ASN A 2 3.26 -2.32 10.00
CA ASN A 2 2.70 -2.47 8.66
C ASN A 2 3.61 -3.21 7.67
N VAL A 3 4.87 -2.78 7.53
CA VAL A 3 5.86 -3.44 6.66
C VAL A 3 6.10 -4.91 7.05
N SER A 4 6.06 -5.23 8.35
CA SER A 4 6.26 -6.59 8.86
C SER A 4 5.07 -7.54 8.59
N ILE A 5 3.84 -7.02 8.59
CA ILE A 5 2.63 -7.79 8.23
C ILE A 5 2.60 -8.02 6.71
N ASP A 6 3.03 -7.02 5.95
CA ASP A 6 3.09 -7.06 4.50
C ASP A 6 4.18 -8.01 3.95
N TYR A 7 5.28 -8.19 4.70
CA TYR A 7 6.31 -9.21 4.39
C TYR A 7 5.84 -10.64 4.69
N ARG A 8 4.97 -10.84 5.69
CA ARG A 8 4.44 -12.16 6.08
C ARG A 8 3.35 -12.69 5.14
N THR A 9 2.66 -11.82 4.42
CA THR A 9 1.63 -12.18 3.44
C THR A 9 2.28 -12.58 2.10
N ARG A 10 2.93 -13.75 2.06
CA ARG A 10 3.62 -14.32 0.87
C ARG A 10 2.73 -14.62 -0.34
N SER A 11 1.44 -14.33 -0.31
CA SER A 11 0.57 -14.39 -1.50
C SER A 11 1.00 -13.33 -2.50
N SER A 12 1.27 -13.73 -3.75
CA SER A 12 1.58 -12.94 -4.96
C SER A 12 1.89 -11.46 -4.72
N MET A 13 3.14 -11.06 -4.89
CA MET A 13 3.54 -9.65 -4.77
C MET A 13 2.99 -8.81 -5.92
N ASN A 14 1.78 -8.27 -5.74
CA ASN A 14 1.24 -7.23 -6.61
C ASN A 14 2.19 -6.02 -6.63
N ASN A 15 2.45 -5.48 -7.82
CA ASN A 15 3.35 -4.33 -8.01
C ASN A 15 2.90 -3.11 -7.20
N ILE A 16 1.59 -2.91 -7.04
CA ILE A 16 1.00 -1.91 -6.12
C ILE A 16 1.53 -2.05 -4.71
N ARG A 17 1.58 -3.28 -4.17
CA ARG A 17 2.04 -3.53 -2.80
C ARG A 17 3.53 -3.20 -2.65
N ARG A 18 4.33 -3.50 -3.66
CA ARG A 18 5.76 -3.12 -3.67
C ARG A 18 5.92 -1.60 -3.62
N ILE A 19 5.25 -0.89 -4.54
CA ILE A 19 5.27 0.58 -4.59
C ILE A 19 4.83 1.15 -3.23
N HIS A 20 3.77 0.60 -2.66
CA HIS A 20 3.26 1.00 -1.36
C HIS A 20 4.28 0.86 -0.23
N GLN A 21 4.97 -0.29 -0.14
CA GLN A 21 6.01 -0.52 0.87
C GLN A 21 7.17 0.46 0.75
N PHE A 22 7.61 0.75 -0.48
CA PHE A 22 8.68 1.73 -0.71
C PHE A 22 8.29 3.14 -0.26
N VAL A 23 7.04 3.54 -0.46
CA VAL A 23 6.52 4.85 0.02
C VAL A 23 6.37 4.85 1.54
N TYR A 24 5.88 3.76 2.14
CA TYR A 24 5.70 3.69 3.60
C TYR A 24 7.01 3.66 4.37
N PHE A 25 8.07 3.14 3.77
CA PHE A 25 9.40 3.15 4.37
C PHE A 25 9.90 4.56 4.66
N THR A 26 9.45 5.58 3.91
CA THR A 26 9.88 6.97 4.11
C THR A 26 9.09 7.72 5.17
N CYS A 27 7.90 7.24 5.57
CA CYS A 27 7.05 7.91 6.54
C CYS A 27 7.69 8.12 7.93
N PRO A 28 8.42 7.13 8.52
CA PRO A 28 9.09 7.34 9.80
C PRO A 28 10.12 8.46 9.77
N PHE A 29 10.87 8.59 8.67
CA PHE A 29 11.86 9.66 8.52
C PHE A 29 11.21 11.05 8.54
N ASN A 30 10.06 11.20 7.89
CA ASN A 30 9.32 12.46 7.92
C ASN A 30 8.84 12.81 9.34
N HIS A 31 8.30 11.83 10.09
CA HIS A 31 7.86 12.06 11.46
C HIS A 31 9.01 12.38 12.41
N ILE A 32 10.13 11.68 12.30
CA ILE A 32 11.32 11.96 13.11
C ILE A 32 11.80 13.38 12.81
N ALA A 33 11.91 13.77 11.55
CA ALA A 33 12.33 15.12 11.17
C ALA A 33 11.37 16.19 11.72
N PHE A 34 10.05 15.96 11.62
CA PHE A 34 9.03 16.86 12.18
C PHE A 34 9.12 16.97 13.71
N ILE A 35 9.25 15.85 14.43
CA ILE A 35 9.36 15.86 15.89
C ILE A 35 10.63 16.57 16.34
N VAL A 36 11.77 16.29 15.69
CA VAL A 36 13.05 16.95 15.97
C VAL A 36 12.92 18.46 15.77
N GLU A 37 12.33 18.91 14.67
CA GLU A 37 12.09 20.33 14.41
C GLU A 37 11.25 20.98 15.52
N LYS A 38 10.14 20.35 15.95
CA LYS A 38 9.30 20.92 17.02
C LYS A 38 9.98 20.94 18.38
N ILE A 39 10.77 19.92 18.72
CA ILE A 39 11.59 19.92 19.95
C ILE A 39 12.60 21.06 19.92
N MET A 40 13.27 21.27 18.78
CA MET A 40 14.23 22.36 18.62
C MET A 40 13.57 23.73 18.77
N ILE A 41 12.35 23.91 18.24
CA ILE A 41 11.58 25.15 18.42
C ILE A 41 11.19 25.35 19.89
N ILE A 42 10.76 24.30 20.60
CA ILE A 42 10.38 24.40 22.03
C ILE A 42 11.57 24.78 22.91
N TRP A 43 12.75 24.28 22.59
CA TRP A 43 14.00 24.58 23.31
C TRP A 43 14.76 25.80 22.77
N ASP A 44 14.14 26.58 21.87
CA ASP A 44 14.70 27.81 21.31
C ASP A 44 16.07 27.64 20.64
N PHE A 45 16.29 26.48 20.01
CA PHE A 45 17.48 26.24 19.21
C PHE A 45 17.34 26.86 17.81
N ASP A 46 18.32 27.66 17.40
CA ASP A 46 18.37 28.32 16.09
C ASP A 46 18.09 27.36 14.92
N GLY A 47 18.54 26.12 14.99
CA GLY A 47 18.33 25.13 13.93
C GLY A 47 16.86 24.72 13.72
N GLY A 48 15.95 25.05 14.65
CA GLY A 48 14.52 24.76 14.55
C GLY A 48 13.72 25.79 13.74
N PHE A 49 14.18 27.04 13.67
CA PHE A 49 13.42 28.14 13.04
C PHE A 49 14.26 29.07 12.13
N ASN A 50 15.58 29.09 12.28
CA ASN A 50 16.44 29.96 11.46
C ASN A 50 16.77 29.28 10.12
N ALA A 51 16.22 29.84 9.04
CA ALA A 51 16.41 29.33 7.67
C ALA A 51 17.87 29.33 7.16
N LYS A 52 18.74 30.12 7.79
CA LYS A 52 20.17 30.19 7.41
C LYS A 52 21.00 29.05 7.99
N THR A 53 20.49 28.36 9.01
CA THR A 53 21.21 27.28 9.67
C THR A 53 21.21 26.02 8.82
N THR A 54 22.36 25.36 8.70
CA THR A 54 22.49 24.08 7.97
C THR A 54 21.54 23.01 8.50
N THR A 55 21.34 22.96 9.83
CA THR A 55 20.42 22.03 10.48
C THR A 55 18.97 22.22 10.01
N PHE A 56 18.50 23.46 9.90
CA PHE A 56 17.16 23.75 9.39
C PHE A 56 17.01 23.29 7.94
N GLN A 57 18.01 23.59 7.09
CA GLN A 57 17.99 23.19 5.68
C GLN A 57 17.97 21.67 5.50
N VAL A 58 18.74 20.93 6.31
CA VAL A 58 18.74 19.45 6.28
C VAL A 58 17.40 18.88 6.72
N ILE A 59 16.80 19.42 7.79
CA ILE A 59 15.47 19.00 8.27
C ILE A 59 14.42 19.23 7.18
N GLN A 60 14.39 20.43 6.59
CA GLN A 60 13.42 20.74 5.52
C GLN A 60 13.69 19.91 4.26
N PHE A 61 14.95 19.61 3.91
CA PHE A 61 15.28 18.71 2.81
C PHE A 61 14.67 17.32 3.02
N ILE A 62 14.88 16.71 4.19
CA ILE A 62 14.33 15.39 4.52
C ILE A 62 12.79 15.42 4.48
N ARG A 63 12.17 16.45 5.08
CA ARG A 63 10.70 16.61 5.07
C ARG A 63 10.16 16.75 3.65
N LEU A 64 10.78 17.59 2.82
CA LEU A 64 10.33 17.80 1.45
C LEU A 64 10.49 16.50 0.62
N VAL A 65 11.65 15.85 0.63
CA VAL A 65 11.88 14.62 -0.14
C VAL A 65 10.85 13.55 0.21
N THR A 66 10.66 13.29 1.50
CA THR A 66 9.71 12.27 1.97
C THR A 66 8.25 12.63 1.67
N THR A 67 7.92 13.93 1.68
CA THR A 67 6.60 14.44 1.32
C THR A 67 6.32 14.28 -0.17
N PHE A 68 7.26 14.64 -1.05
CA PHE A 68 7.14 14.45 -2.50
C PHE A 68 6.96 12.96 -2.85
N ILE A 69 7.71 12.06 -2.21
CA ILE A 69 7.55 10.61 -2.38
C ILE A 69 6.13 10.16 -2.02
N GLY A 70 5.61 10.68 -0.90
CA GLY A 70 4.23 10.42 -0.46
C GLY A 70 3.19 10.86 -1.48
N PHE A 71 3.32 12.05 -2.06
CA PHE A 71 2.37 12.57 -3.05
C PHE A 71 2.49 11.95 -4.44
N MET A 72 3.68 11.48 -4.83
CA MET A 72 3.90 10.79 -6.11
C MET A 72 3.41 9.32 -6.10
N CYS A 73 2.94 8.84 -4.94
CA CYS A 73 2.37 7.51 -4.76
C CYS A 73 1.12 7.27 -5.64
N LEU A 74 0.22 8.25 -5.73
CA LEU A 74 -1.01 8.12 -6.53
C LEU A 74 -0.74 8.08 -8.05
N PRO A 75 0.11 8.95 -8.62
CA PRO A 75 0.57 8.79 -10.00
C PRO A 75 1.17 7.42 -10.30
N ALA A 76 2.04 6.92 -9.44
CA ALA A 76 2.63 5.60 -9.62
C ALA A 76 1.59 4.48 -9.65
N TYR A 77 0.58 4.55 -8.77
CA TYR A 77 -0.55 3.62 -8.81
C TYR A 77 -1.40 3.74 -10.08
N ALA A 78 -1.69 4.96 -10.53
CA ALA A 78 -2.49 5.15 -11.73
C ALA A 78 -1.79 4.53 -12.97
N ILE A 79 -0.47 4.73 -13.09
CA ILE A 79 0.33 4.16 -14.16
C ILE A 79 0.42 2.63 -14.05
N GLU A 80 0.69 2.09 -12.86
CA GLU A 80 0.70 0.64 -12.62
C GLU A 80 -0.63 0.00 -13.01
N ARG A 81 -1.75 0.64 -12.65
CA ARG A 81 -3.09 0.18 -13.01
C ARG A 81 -3.37 0.26 -14.51
N SER A 82 -2.82 1.25 -15.20
CA SER A 82 -2.88 1.32 -16.65
C SER A 82 -2.12 0.18 -17.31
N PHE A 83 -0.95 -0.21 -16.79
CA PHE A 83 -0.23 -1.40 -17.26
C PHE A 83 -1.01 -2.69 -17.00
N ALA A 84 -1.63 -2.83 -15.82
CA ALA A 84 -2.48 -3.98 -15.53
C ALA A 84 -3.69 -4.08 -16.47
N THR A 85 -4.29 -2.94 -16.82
CA THR A 85 -5.44 -2.87 -17.75
C THR A 85 -5.01 -3.16 -19.18
N TYR A 86 -3.84 -2.64 -19.62
CA TYR A 86 -3.30 -2.87 -20.96
C TYR A 86 -2.88 -4.34 -21.15
N PHE A 87 -2.18 -4.91 -20.18
CA PHE A 87 -1.69 -6.29 -20.21
C PHE A 87 -2.61 -7.30 -19.53
N HIS A 88 -3.93 -7.07 -19.54
CA HIS A 88 -4.88 -7.87 -18.77
C HIS A 88 -4.84 -9.39 -19.03
N HIS A 89 -4.37 -9.82 -20.21
CA HIS A 89 -4.23 -11.25 -20.55
C HIS A 89 -3.12 -11.98 -19.77
N ASP A 90 -2.00 -11.31 -19.49
CA ASP A 90 -0.78 -11.96 -18.98
C ASP A 90 -0.10 -11.23 -17.82
N TYR A 91 -0.66 -10.09 -17.36
CA TYR A 91 -0.05 -9.24 -16.33
C TYR A 91 0.29 -10.00 -15.03
N GLU A 92 -0.57 -10.93 -14.62
CA GLU A 92 -0.36 -11.73 -13.40
C GLU A 92 0.24 -13.12 -13.69
N LYS A 93 0.28 -13.56 -14.96
CA LYS A 93 0.86 -14.86 -15.34
C LYS A 93 2.38 -14.77 -15.44
N GLU A 94 2.89 -13.66 -15.96
CA GLU A 94 4.32 -13.39 -16.00
C GLU A 94 4.78 -12.62 -14.76
N ASN A 95 5.96 -12.97 -14.23
CA ASN A 95 6.54 -12.24 -13.11
C ASN A 95 7.09 -10.88 -13.53
N ARG A 96 6.22 -9.89 -13.70
CA ARG A 96 6.56 -8.52 -14.11
C ARG A 96 6.89 -7.62 -12.91
N SER A 97 7.70 -8.16 -12.00
CA SER A 97 8.09 -7.45 -10.77
C SER A 97 8.91 -6.18 -11.02
N TYR A 98 9.63 -6.14 -12.14
CA TYR A 98 10.41 -4.98 -12.57
C TYR A 98 9.55 -3.71 -12.69
N ILE A 99 8.27 -3.81 -13.06
CA ILE A 99 7.38 -2.63 -13.17
C ILE A 99 7.26 -1.92 -11.83
N GLY A 100 7.05 -2.67 -10.74
CA GLY A 100 6.98 -2.11 -9.39
C GLY A 100 8.29 -1.42 -8.97
N TYR A 101 9.43 -2.09 -9.17
CA TYR A 101 10.74 -1.55 -8.80
C TYR A 101 11.13 -0.31 -9.62
N THR A 102 10.90 -0.34 -10.93
CA THR A 102 11.16 0.82 -11.80
C THR A 102 10.28 2.00 -11.40
N MET A 103 9.00 1.78 -11.11
CA MET A 103 8.12 2.86 -10.63
C MET A 103 8.60 3.42 -9.28
N SER A 104 8.96 2.57 -8.33
CA SER A 104 9.52 3.02 -7.06
C SER A 104 10.78 3.86 -7.26
N PHE A 105 11.72 3.41 -8.09
CA PHE A 105 12.92 4.18 -8.42
C PHE A 105 12.59 5.55 -9.03
N LEU A 106 11.64 5.60 -9.98
CA LEU A 106 11.20 6.86 -10.59
C LEU A 106 10.55 7.82 -9.58
N ILE A 107 9.80 7.32 -8.60
CA ILE A 107 9.25 8.15 -7.51
C ILE A 107 10.37 8.83 -6.72
N TYR A 108 11.41 8.08 -6.32
CA TYR A 108 12.54 8.64 -5.58
C TYR A 108 13.30 9.67 -6.43
N LEU A 109 13.59 9.34 -7.69
CA LEU A 109 14.31 10.22 -8.60
C LEU A 109 13.56 11.54 -8.85
N THR A 110 12.27 11.46 -9.19
CA THR A 110 11.43 12.65 -9.42
C THR A 110 11.28 13.51 -8.17
N SER A 111 11.15 12.88 -7.00
CA SER A 111 11.07 13.59 -5.72
C SER A 111 12.37 14.35 -5.42
N LEU A 112 13.53 13.73 -5.65
CA LEU A 112 14.83 14.40 -5.49
C LEU A 112 14.97 15.60 -6.45
N ILE A 113 14.60 15.42 -7.72
CA ILE A 113 14.63 16.51 -8.71
C ILE A 113 13.74 17.68 -8.27
N PHE A 114 12.52 17.41 -7.81
CA PHE A 114 11.60 18.46 -7.35
C PHE A 114 12.13 19.22 -6.13
N VAL A 115 12.75 18.52 -5.18
CA VAL A 115 13.38 19.18 -4.02
C VAL A 115 14.59 20.02 -4.43
N LEU A 116 15.43 19.51 -5.33
CA LEU A 116 16.56 20.28 -5.86
C LEU A 116 16.09 21.55 -6.58
N ILE A 117 14.98 21.49 -7.31
CA ILE A 117 14.35 22.67 -7.93
C ILE A 117 13.90 23.68 -6.86
N CYS A 118 13.21 23.21 -5.82
CA CYS A 118 12.76 24.08 -4.72
C CYS A 118 13.93 24.80 -4.03
N ILE A 119 15.05 24.11 -3.79
CA ILE A 119 16.19 24.65 -3.02
C ILE A 119 17.12 25.49 -3.89
N HIS A 120 17.58 24.97 -5.04
CA HIS A 120 18.58 25.67 -5.86
C HIS A 120 17.99 26.85 -6.62
N PHE A 121 16.78 26.71 -7.16
CA PHE A 121 16.16 27.77 -7.95
C PHE A 121 15.23 28.65 -7.12
N SER A 122 15.07 28.37 -5.82
CA SER A 122 14.09 29.03 -4.93
C SER A 122 12.67 29.08 -5.53
N ALA A 123 12.37 28.13 -6.41
CA ALA A 123 11.18 28.10 -7.24
C ALA A 123 10.23 27.03 -6.70
N THR A 124 9.53 27.34 -5.62
CA THR A 124 8.62 26.39 -4.95
C THR A 124 7.28 26.24 -5.69
N PHE A 125 6.88 27.25 -6.47
CA PHE A 125 5.61 27.26 -7.18
C PHE A 125 5.49 26.12 -8.21
N TYR A 126 6.50 25.94 -9.09
CA TYR A 126 6.42 24.95 -10.17
C TYR A 126 6.37 23.50 -9.69
N PRO A 127 7.19 23.05 -8.72
CA PRO A 127 7.12 21.69 -8.19
C PRO A 127 5.77 21.41 -7.50
N PHE A 128 5.22 22.38 -6.76
CA PHE A 128 3.91 22.21 -6.11
C PHE A 128 2.75 22.23 -7.12
N LEU A 129 2.82 23.06 -8.16
CA LEU A 129 1.87 23.03 -9.27
C LEU A 129 1.92 21.67 -9.99
N GLY A 130 3.12 21.16 -10.26
CA GLY A 130 3.33 19.84 -10.86
C GLY A 130 2.72 18.71 -10.01
N LEU A 131 2.91 18.74 -8.69
CA LEU A 131 2.27 17.80 -7.76
C LEU A 131 0.74 17.91 -7.78
N PHE A 132 0.21 19.13 -7.76
CA PHE A 132 -1.23 19.35 -7.75
C PHE A 132 -1.88 18.79 -9.03
N LEU A 133 -1.32 19.13 -10.20
CA LEU A 133 -1.80 18.64 -11.49
C LEU A 133 -1.62 17.13 -11.63
N SER A 134 -0.48 16.58 -11.19
CA SER A 134 -0.22 15.14 -11.29
C SER A 134 -1.24 14.34 -10.49
N ASN A 135 -1.62 14.78 -9.29
CA ASN A 135 -2.63 14.11 -8.47
C ASN A 135 -4.02 14.14 -9.12
N ILE A 136 -4.43 15.27 -9.72
CA ILE A 136 -5.71 15.39 -10.45
C ILE A 136 -5.72 14.45 -11.66
N ILE A 137 -4.66 14.50 -12.48
CA ILE A 137 -4.53 13.65 -13.67
C ILE A 137 -4.56 12.17 -13.27
N SER A 138 -3.87 11.80 -12.19
CA SER A 138 -3.81 10.42 -11.70
C SER A 138 -5.18 9.91 -11.23
N TYR A 139 -5.98 10.78 -10.63
CA TYR A 139 -7.35 10.43 -10.27
C TYR A 139 -8.23 10.21 -11.51
N ILE A 140 -8.11 11.07 -12.53
CA ILE A 140 -8.82 10.91 -13.81
C ILE A 140 -8.41 9.59 -14.50
N VAL A 141 -7.11 9.29 -14.56
CA VAL A 141 -6.59 8.03 -15.12
C VAL A 141 -7.16 6.81 -14.39
N ASN A 142 -7.24 6.86 -13.05
CA ASN A 142 -7.87 5.79 -12.27
C ASN A 142 -9.36 5.60 -12.61
N ILE A 143 -10.12 6.66 -12.87
CA ILE A 143 -11.51 6.57 -13.33
C ILE A 143 -11.58 5.93 -14.72
N ILE A 144 -10.68 6.32 -15.63
CA ILE A 144 -10.61 5.78 -16.99
C ILE A 144 -10.30 4.27 -16.94
N ASN A 145 -9.28 3.87 -16.17
CA ASN A 145 -8.92 2.46 -15.96
C ASN A 145 -10.10 1.65 -15.39
N TYR A 146 -10.86 2.22 -14.43
CA TYR A 146 -12.06 1.56 -13.90
C TYR A 146 -13.14 1.36 -14.97
N LYS A 147 -13.40 2.38 -15.81
CA LYS A 147 -14.37 2.30 -16.90
C LYS A 147 -13.96 1.28 -17.97
N LEU A 148 -12.69 1.26 -18.36
CA LEU A 148 -12.12 0.29 -19.31
C LEU A 148 -12.25 -1.14 -18.81
N ASN A 149 -11.85 -1.41 -17.56
CA ASN A 149 -11.98 -2.74 -16.97
C ASN A 149 -13.44 -3.22 -16.93
N ARG A 150 -14.38 -2.33 -16.60
CA ARG A 150 -15.82 -2.65 -16.63
C ARG A 150 -16.32 -2.93 -18.05
N TYR A 151 -15.82 -2.20 -19.05
CA TYR A 151 -16.15 -2.43 -20.45
C TYR A 151 -15.71 -3.83 -20.91
N TYR A 152 -14.45 -4.21 -20.66
CA TYR A 152 -13.93 -5.53 -21.03
C TYR A 152 -14.72 -6.68 -20.39
N TYR A 153 -15.09 -6.53 -19.12
CA TYR A 153 -15.93 -7.52 -18.45
C TYR A 153 -17.32 -7.66 -19.06
N ASN A 154 -17.98 -6.56 -19.40
CA ASN A 154 -19.28 -6.60 -20.07
C ASN A 154 -19.18 -7.26 -21.46
N CYS A 155 -18.10 -7.01 -22.20
CA CYS A 155 -17.84 -7.69 -23.48
C CYS A 155 -17.62 -9.20 -23.30
N SER A 156 -16.95 -9.62 -22.22
CA SER A 156 -16.75 -11.03 -21.89
C SER A 156 -18.08 -11.74 -21.56
N LEU A 157 -18.98 -11.07 -20.85
CA LEU A 157 -20.31 -11.60 -20.51
C LEU A 157 -21.22 -11.74 -21.72
N ARG A 158 -21.13 -10.81 -22.67
CA ARG A 158 -21.92 -10.83 -23.92
C ARG A 158 -21.41 -11.84 -24.96
N LYS A 159 -20.39 -12.64 -24.64
CA LYS A 159 -19.70 -13.58 -25.55
C LYS A 159 -19.21 -12.94 -26.86
N ILE A 160 -18.99 -11.61 -26.86
CA ILE A 160 -18.46 -10.89 -28.03
C ILE A 160 -17.04 -11.37 -28.33
N TYR A 161 -16.31 -11.78 -27.30
CA TYR A 161 -14.99 -12.40 -27.38
C TYR A 161 -14.98 -13.73 -26.61
N THR A 162 -14.33 -14.74 -27.16
CA THR A 162 -14.14 -16.05 -26.52
C THR A 162 -12.97 -16.01 -25.54
N TYR A 163 -13.20 -15.47 -24.35
CA TYR A 163 -12.24 -15.57 -23.24
C TYR A 163 -12.29 -16.95 -22.58
N SER A 164 -11.12 -17.48 -22.21
CA SER A 164 -10.95 -18.68 -21.39
C SER A 164 -11.52 -18.50 -19.98
N LEU A 165 -11.78 -19.60 -19.27
CA LEU A 165 -12.31 -19.58 -17.90
C LEU A 165 -11.38 -18.82 -16.95
N THR A 166 -10.06 -19.03 -17.10
CA THR A 166 -9.02 -18.37 -16.32
C THR A 166 -9.01 -16.86 -16.52
N GLU A 167 -9.15 -16.39 -17.77
CA GLU A 167 -9.20 -14.95 -18.07
C GLU A 167 -10.44 -14.29 -17.47
N ARG A 168 -11.60 -14.96 -17.52
CA ARG A 168 -12.83 -14.42 -16.91
C ARG A 168 -12.72 -14.32 -15.39
N TYR A 169 -12.06 -15.29 -14.75
CA TYR A 169 -11.78 -15.24 -13.32
C TYR A 169 -10.86 -14.06 -12.98
N GLN A 170 -9.76 -13.88 -13.73
CA GLN A 170 -8.84 -12.76 -13.55
C GLN A 170 -9.52 -11.40 -13.76
N ILE A 171 -10.39 -11.25 -14.78
CA ILE A 171 -11.13 -10.01 -15.01
C ILE A 171 -12.10 -9.73 -13.85
N SER A 172 -12.79 -10.76 -13.34
CA SER A 172 -13.71 -10.63 -12.20
C SER A 172 -12.96 -10.23 -10.92
N GLU A 173 -11.83 -10.86 -10.64
CA GLU A 173 -10.96 -10.54 -9.50
C GLU A 173 -10.40 -9.12 -9.64
N ASN A 174 -9.93 -8.74 -10.83
CA ASN A 174 -9.46 -7.39 -11.12
C ASN A 174 -10.55 -6.33 -10.94
N ILE A 175 -11.81 -6.60 -11.26
CA ILE A 175 -12.91 -5.66 -11.02
C ILE A 175 -13.25 -5.53 -9.55
N GLN A 176 -13.25 -6.63 -8.81
CA GLN A 176 -13.49 -6.60 -7.36
C GLN A 176 -12.37 -5.82 -6.67
N PHE A 177 -11.11 -6.11 -7.04
CA PHE A 177 -9.94 -5.38 -6.57
C PHE A 177 -9.91 -3.93 -7.07
N ALA A 178 -10.42 -3.62 -8.26
CA ALA A 178 -10.52 -2.25 -8.77
C ALA A 178 -11.58 -1.43 -8.02
N LYS A 179 -12.75 -1.99 -7.69
CA LYS A 179 -13.77 -1.31 -6.87
C LYS A 179 -13.23 -0.98 -5.48
N PHE A 180 -12.57 -1.97 -4.89
CA PHE A 180 -11.88 -1.86 -3.62
C PHE A 180 -10.83 -0.74 -3.63
N PHE A 181 -9.93 -0.84 -4.59
CA PHE A 181 -8.83 0.08 -4.79
C PHE A 181 -9.32 1.48 -5.16
N HIS A 182 -10.47 1.61 -5.82
CA HIS A 182 -11.04 2.90 -6.19
C HIS A 182 -11.43 3.73 -4.96
N ILE A 183 -12.03 3.12 -3.93
CA ILE A 183 -12.36 3.84 -2.68
C ILE A 183 -11.08 4.31 -1.98
N PHE A 184 -10.08 3.42 -1.89
CA PHE A 184 -8.78 3.74 -1.33
C PHE A 184 -8.08 4.88 -2.11
N ALA A 185 -7.98 4.74 -3.43
CA ALA A 185 -7.36 5.70 -4.33
C ALA A 185 -8.09 7.05 -4.33
N LEU A 186 -9.42 7.06 -4.24
CA LEU A 186 -10.22 8.27 -4.08
C LEU A 186 -9.84 9.02 -2.80
N THR A 187 -9.75 8.31 -1.67
CA THR A 187 -9.39 8.94 -0.41
C THR A 187 -7.98 9.52 -0.47
N VAL A 188 -7.01 8.75 -0.98
CA VAL A 188 -5.64 9.23 -1.18
C VAL A 188 -5.60 10.44 -2.11
N ALA A 189 -6.36 10.44 -3.21
CA ALA A 189 -6.43 11.55 -4.14
C ALA A 189 -7.00 12.83 -3.53
N LEU A 190 -8.08 12.74 -2.74
CA LEU A 190 -8.66 13.90 -2.08
C LEU A 190 -7.68 14.55 -1.10
N PHE A 191 -7.04 13.75 -0.25
CA PHE A 191 -6.03 14.26 0.69
C PHE A 191 -4.79 14.80 -0.03
N ALA A 192 -4.27 14.08 -1.04
CA ALA A 192 -3.07 14.49 -1.77
C ALA A 192 -3.28 15.80 -2.56
N THR A 193 -4.42 15.95 -3.22
CA THR A 193 -4.76 17.18 -3.96
C THR A 193 -4.95 18.37 -3.02
N PHE A 194 -5.66 18.20 -1.89
CA PHE A 194 -5.87 19.29 -0.94
C PHE A 194 -4.57 19.70 -0.23
N CYS A 195 -3.72 18.74 0.16
CA CYS A 195 -2.38 19.03 0.69
C CYS A 195 -1.49 19.77 -0.34
N SER A 196 -1.48 19.30 -1.60
CA SER A 196 -0.70 19.95 -2.66
C SER A 196 -1.20 21.36 -2.97
N PHE A 197 -2.52 21.59 -2.86
CA PHE A 197 -3.12 22.91 -2.99
C PHE A 197 -2.66 23.85 -1.86
N LEU A 198 -2.64 23.40 -0.60
CA LEU A 198 -2.13 24.21 0.52
C LEU A 198 -0.66 24.60 0.33
N LEU A 199 0.18 23.68 -0.14
CA LEU A 199 1.58 23.97 -0.47
C LEU A 199 1.71 24.97 -1.64
N LEU A 200 0.86 24.83 -2.65
CA LEU A 200 0.81 25.77 -3.77
C LEU A 200 0.41 27.17 -3.28
N MET A 201 -0.60 27.28 -2.41
CA MET A 201 -1.01 28.55 -1.81
C MET A 201 0.12 29.15 -0.96
N ALA A 202 0.85 28.34 -0.19
CA ALA A 202 2.00 28.81 0.59
C ALA A 202 3.16 29.35 -0.29
N SER A 203 3.24 28.94 -1.56
CA SER A 203 4.27 29.41 -2.51
C SER A 203 3.98 30.76 -3.15
N LEU A 204 2.74 31.25 -3.06
CA LEU A 204 2.34 32.54 -3.61
C LEU A 204 2.89 33.72 -2.75
N PRO A 205 2.96 34.94 -3.29
CA PRO A 205 3.51 36.11 -2.60
C PRO A 205 2.57 36.68 -1.52
N PHE A 206 2.11 35.84 -0.60
CA PHE A 206 1.35 36.23 0.59
C PHE A 206 2.25 36.72 1.73
N SER A 207 1.63 37.34 2.74
CA SER A 207 2.31 37.75 3.97
C SER A 207 2.81 36.53 4.77
N SER A 208 3.80 36.75 5.64
CA SER A 208 4.39 35.66 6.44
C SER A 208 3.38 34.95 7.34
N THR A 209 2.38 35.67 7.86
CA THR A 209 1.32 35.10 8.70
C THR A 209 0.40 34.18 7.89
N GLU A 210 -0.03 34.60 6.71
CA GLU A 210 -0.86 33.79 5.81
C GLU A 210 -0.13 32.52 5.36
N LYS A 211 1.15 32.64 4.99
CA LYS A 211 1.99 31.48 4.63
C LYS A 211 2.08 30.48 5.78
N ASN A 212 2.27 30.95 7.01
CA ASN A 212 2.32 30.09 8.18
C ASN A 212 0.99 29.37 8.42
N ILE A 213 -0.15 30.02 8.19
CA ILE A 213 -1.48 29.38 8.29
C ILE A 213 -1.59 28.23 7.28
N PHE A 214 -1.16 28.44 6.02
CA PHE A 214 -1.19 27.38 5.01
C PHE A 214 -0.26 26.20 5.35
N ILE A 215 0.95 26.48 5.85
CA ILE A 215 1.93 25.45 6.23
C ILE A 215 1.45 24.66 7.45
N VAL A 216 0.91 25.32 8.47
CA VAL A 216 0.35 24.65 9.66
C VAL A 216 -0.87 23.81 9.29
N SER A 217 -1.76 24.34 8.42
CA SER A 217 -2.92 23.61 7.91
C SER A 217 -2.49 22.37 7.13
N PHE A 218 -1.44 22.50 6.31
CA PHE A 218 -0.83 21.39 5.58
C PHE A 218 -0.28 20.33 6.56
N ASP A 219 0.52 20.72 7.55
CA ASP A 219 1.14 19.80 8.51
C ASP A 219 0.08 19.03 9.31
N LEU A 220 -1.00 19.70 9.73
CA LEU A 220 -2.12 19.09 10.43
C LEU A 220 -2.85 18.07 9.55
N LEU A 221 -3.22 18.48 8.33
CA LEU A 221 -3.93 17.62 7.38
C LEU A 221 -3.10 16.41 6.98
N TYR A 222 -1.82 16.62 6.70
CA TYR A 222 -0.88 15.56 6.33
C TYR A 222 -0.69 14.56 7.48
N THR A 223 -0.62 15.04 8.72
CA THR A 223 -0.56 14.17 9.92
C THR A 223 -1.83 13.34 10.07
N ILE A 224 -3.01 13.96 9.92
CA ILE A 224 -4.30 13.24 9.94
C ILE A 224 -4.32 12.17 8.84
N PHE A 225 -3.88 12.51 7.62
CA PHE A 225 -3.85 11.58 6.51
C PHE A 225 -2.96 10.36 6.79
N ILE A 226 -1.77 10.56 7.33
CA ILE A 226 -0.88 9.44 7.67
C ILE A 226 -1.48 8.56 8.76
N LEU A 227 -2.11 9.12 9.78
CA LEU A 227 -2.78 8.33 10.83
C LEU A 227 -4.00 7.58 10.28
N TYR A 228 -4.72 8.17 9.34
CA TYR A 228 -5.91 7.59 8.74
C TYR A 228 -5.58 6.49 7.73
N CYS A 229 -4.47 6.58 6.99
CA CYS A 229 -4.15 5.65 5.92
C CYS A 229 -4.00 4.17 6.36
N PRO A 230 -3.36 3.83 7.50
CA PRO A 230 -3.38 2.49 8.09
C PRO A 230 -4.78 1.99 8.42
N TYR A 231 -5.66 2.87 8.91
CA TYR A 231 -7.05 2.50 9.19
C TYR A 231 -7.80 2.15 7.91
N ILE A 232 -7.62 2.93 6.83
CA ILE A 232 -8.18 2.59 5.53
C ILE A 232 -7.65 1.22 5.09
N HIS A 233 -6.34 0.99 5.11
CA HIS A 233 -5.76 -0.30 4.74
C HIS A 233 -6.37 -1.47 5.51
N TYR A 234 -6.52 -1.33 6.83
CA TYR A 234 -7.16 -2.34 7.66
C TYR A 234 -8.63 -2.55 7.31
N LYS A 235 -9.43 -1.48 7.23
CA LYS A 235 -10.88 -1.57 6.98
C LYS A 235 -11.19 -2.23 5.64
N TYR A 236 -10.33 -1.97 4.67
CA TYR A 236 -10.60 -2.31 3.30
C TYR A 236 -9.89 -3.66 2.94
N ASN A 237 -8.65 -3.92 3.33
CA ASN A 237 -7.96 -5.13 2.91
C ASN A 237 -8.28 -6.33 3.83
N ALA A 238 -9.09 -7.28 3.34
CA ALA A 238 -9.52 -8.47 4.09
C ALA A 238 -8.35 -9.37 4.53
N THR A 239 -7.31 -9.51 3.70
CA THR A 239 -6.08 -10.25 4.04
C THR A 239 -5.38 -9.61 5.23
N TRP A 240 -5.33 -8.28 5.24
CA TRP A 240 -4.78 -7.48 6.32
C TRP A 240 -5.58 -7.61 7.62
N GLN A 241 -6.92 -7.65 7.54
CA GLN A 241 -7.75 -7.92 8.71
C GLN A 241 -7.47 -9.30 9.30
N HIS A 242 -7.31 -10.31 8.43
CA HIS A 242 -7.01 -11.66 8.88
C HIS A 242 -5.65 -11.73 9.58
N GLU A 243 -4.60 -11.18 8.98
CA GLU A 243 -3.25 -11.20 9.56
C GLU A 243 -3.14 -10.34 10.81
N PHE A 244 -3.80 -9.18 10.85
CA PHE A 244 -3.88 -8.36 12.05
C PHE A 244 -4.57 -9.13 13.19
N LYS A 245 -5.72 -9.76 12.94
CA LYS A 245 -6.40 -10.62 13.93
C LYS A 245 -5.50 -11.78 14.39
N LYS A 246 -4.68 -12.35 13.51
CA LYS A 246 -3.71 -13.40 13.84
C LYS A 246 -2.59 -12.87 14.73
N CYS A 247 -2.02 -11.70 14.41
CA CYS A 247 -1.01 -11.04 15.23
C CYS A 247 -1.54 -10.65 16.62
N VAL A 248 -2.75 -10.09 16.70
CA VAL A 248 -3.41 -9.76 17.97
C VAL A 248 -3.68 -11.02 18.80
N LYS A 249 -4.12 -12.12 18.16
CA LYS A 249 -4.29 -13.41 18.84
C LYS A 249 -2.96 -13.96 19.37
N LEU A 250 -1.87 -13.84 18.62
CA LEU A 250 -0.53 -14.26 19.03
C LEU A 250 -0.04 -13.44 20.23
N TYR A 251 -0.15 -12.11 20.16
CA TYR A 251 0.19 -11.22 21.27
C TYR A 251 -0.65 -11.51 22.52
N ASN A 252 -1.97 -11.66 22.37
CA ASN A 252 -2.85 -12.01 23.48
C ASN A 252 -2.62 -13.44 24.02
N SER A 253 -2.08 -14.35 23.20
CA SER A 253 -1.69 -15.69 23.64
C SER A 253 -0.32 -15.74 24.32
N GLU A 254 0.62 -14.89 23.90
CA GLU A 254 1.92 -14.70 24.56
C GLU A 254 1.73 -14.00 25.92
N VAL A 255 0.86 -13.00 26.00
CA VAL A 255 0.46 -12.35 27.26
C VAL A 255 -0.33 -13.29 28.18
N LYS A 256 -1.03 -14.30 27.63
CA LYS A 256 -1.63 -15.39 28.42
C LYS A 256 -0.68 -16.56 28.73
N CYS A 257 0.54 -16.57 28.18
CA CYS A 257 1.58 -17.56 28.48
C CYS A 257 2.55 -17.09 29.57
N SER A 258 2.08 -16.29 30.52
CA SER A 258 2.66 -16.23 31.88
C SER A 258 1.84 -17.00 32.91
N SER A 259 0.71 -17.62 32.52
CA SER A 259 -0.03 -18.56 33.34
C SER A 259 -0.14 -19.91 32.65
N ILE A 260 0.78 -20.81 33.00
CA ILE A 260 0.65 -22.28 33.00
C ILE A 260 0.10 -22.89 31.70
N THR A 261 1.03 -23.46 30.94
CA THR A 261 0.84 -24.53 29.94
C THR A 261 -0.31 -25.48 30.27
N ILE A 262 -1.46 -25.30 29.62
CA ILE A 262 -2.38 -26.39 29.29
C ILE A 262 -2.76 -26.19 27.82
N GLY A 263 -2.10 -26.96 26.96
CA GLY A 263 -2.26 -26.90 25.52
C GLY A 263 -3.72 -27.10 25.11
N LYS A 264 -4.18 -26.28 24.16
CA LYS A 264 -5.42 -26.56 23.43
C LYS A 264 -5.30 -27.96 22.80
N PRO A 265 -6.36 -28.78 22.87
CA PRO A 265 -6.30 -30.14 22.36
C PRO A 265 -6.15 -30.06 20.84
N SER A 266 -4.95 -30.40 20.35
CA SER A 266 -4.84 -30.95 19.00
C SER A 266 -5.88 -32.04 18.87
N LEU A 267 -6.66 -32.08 17.79
CA LEU A 267 -7.58 -33.18 17.50
C LEU A 267 -6.82 -34.49 17.72
N GLN A 268 -7.04 -35.16 18.86
CA GLN A 268 -6.32 -36.37 19.23
C GLN A 268 -6.97 -37.50 18.46
N LEU A 269 -6.45 -37.77 17.27
CA LEU A 269 -6.82 -38.97 16.53
C LEU A 269 -6.37 -40.17 17.35
N LYS A 270 -7.36 -40.99 17.72
CA LYS A 270 -7.16 -42.28 18.35
C LYS A 270 -7.29 -43.34 17.28
N THR A 271 -6.50 -44.41 17.39
CA THR A 271 -6.70 -45.60 16.55
C THR A 271 -8.07 -46.23 16.83
N THR A 272 -8.52 -47.15 15.99
CA THR A 272 -9.73 -47.96 16.24
C THR A 272 -9.69 -48.72 17.57
N PHE A 273 -8.51 -48.88 18.16
CA PHE A 273 -8.29 -49.49 19.49
C PHE A 273 -8.07 -48.46 20.61
N GLY A 274 -8.23 -47.16 20.34
CA GLY A 274 -8.23 -46.12 21.36
C GLY A 274 -6.85 -45.55 21.75
N GLU A 275 -5.76 -46.00 21.13
CA GLU A 275 -4.41 -45.53 21.42
C GLU A 275 -4.12 -44.17 20.75
N ARG A 276 -3.36 -43.31 21.45
CA ARG A 276 -3.04 -41.95 21.01
C ARG A 276 -1.99 -41.99 19.90
N MET A 277 -2.33 -41.45 18.73
CA MET A 277 -1.41 -41.38 17.59
C MET A 277 -0.69 -40.03 17.57
N ASN A 278 0.62 -40.02 17.84
CA ASN A 278 1.47 -38.83 17.70
C ASN A 278 1.95 -38.72 16.25
N LEU A 279 1.15 -38.10 15.38
CA LEU A 279 1.56 -37.81 14.01
C LEU A 279 2.05 -36.36 13.89
N GLY A 280 3.24 -36.18 13.33
CA GLY A 280 3.74 -34.86 12.96
C GLY A 280 2.83 -34.24 11.90
N LYS A 281 2.54 -32.92 12.02
CA LYS A 281 1.61 -32.19 11.13
C LYS A 281 1.86 -32.39 9.63
N ASN A 282 3.11 -32.60 9.23
CA ASN A 282 3.47 -32.84 7.82
C ASN A 282 2.96 -34.21 7.34
N VAL A 283 3.15 -35.26 8.16
CA VAL A 283 2.69 -36.62 7.86
C VAL A 283 1.16 -36.69 7.79
N GLN A 284 0.47 -35.87 8.58
CA GLN A 284 -1.00 -35.84 8.59
C GLN A 284 -1.60 -35.19 7.33
N MET A 285 -0.94 -34.19 6.74
CA MET A 285 -1.36 -33.65 5.44
C MET A 285 -1.15 -34.66 4.33
N ASP A 286 -0.02 -35.37 4.32
CA ASP A 286 0.29 -36.37 3.30
C ASP A 286 -0.70 -37.55 3.31
N ILE A 287 -1.11 -38.00 4.50
CA ILE A 287 -2.14 -39.03 4.65
C ILE A 287 -3.51 -38.52 4.16
N TYR A 288 -3.87 -37.28 4.47
CA TYR A 288 -5.15 -36.71 4.01
C TYR A 288 -5.20 -36.59 2.49
N PHE A 289 -4.14 -36.06 1.86
CA PHE A 289 -4.10 -35.90 0.41
C PHE A 289 -4.03 -37.25 -0.32
N SER A 290 -3.29 -38.23 0.20
CA SER A 290 -3.27 -39.58 -0.38
C SER A 290 -4.63 -40.28 -0.30
N GLN A 291 -5.36 -40.13 0.82
CA GLN A 291 -6.73 -40.64 0.94
C GLN A 291 -7.69 -39.95 -0.04
N LEU A 292 -7.54 -38.65 -0.25
CA LEU A 292 -8.34 -37.89 -1.21
C LEU A 292 -8.06 -38.32 -2.66
N THR A 293 -6.78 -38.50 -3.01
CA THR A 293 -6.38 -39.00 -4.33
C THR A 293 -6.94 -40.41 -4.59
N ASN A 294 -6.87 -41.30 -3.61
CA ASN A 294 -7.43 -42.65 -3.74
C ASN A 294 -8.95 -42.63 -3.89
N SER A 295 -9.65 -41.80 -3.11
CA SER A 295 -11.11 -41.65 -3.23
C SER A 295 -11.53 -41.15 -4.61
N TRP A 296 -10.80 -40.19 -5.18
CA TRP A 296 -11.07 -39.67 -6.52
C TRP A 296 -10.77 -40.67 -7.62
N ASN A 297 -9.74 -41.50 -7.46
CA ASN A 297 -9.41 -42.53 -8.43
C ASN A 297 -10.39 -43.72 -8.38
N THR A 298 -10.96 -44.04 -7.22
CA THR A 298 -12.04 -45.05 -7.11
C THR A 298 -13.39 -44.58 -7.65
N MET A 299 -13.58 -43.28 -7.89
CA MET A 299 -14.80 -42.73 -8.49
C MET A 299 -14.75 -42.63 -10.02
N ARG A 300 -13.62 -42.96 -10.67
CA ARG A 300 -13.65 -43.12 -12.14
C ARG A 300 -14.39 -44.42 -12.46
N PRO A 301 -15.53 -44.38 -13.15
CA PRO A 301 -16.07 -45.59 -13.74
C PRO A 301 -15.00 -46.14 -14.68
N ASN A 302 -14.80 -47.46 -14.66
CA ASN A 302 -13.99 -48.12 -15.66
C ASN A 302 -14.56 -47.75 -17.04
N GLU A 303 -13.87 -46.86 -17.77
CA GLU A 303 -14.16 -46.61 -19.17
C GLU A 303 -13.85 -47.92 -19.92
N PRO A 304 -14.80 -48.43 -20.72
CA PRO A 304 -14.70 -49.73 -21.40
C PRO A 304 -13.62 -49.79 -22.47
#